data_AF-A0A496TN96-F1
#
_entry.id   AF-A0A496TN96-F1
#
_cell.length_a   1.000
_cell.length_b   1.000
_cell.length_c   1.000
_cell.angle_alpha   90.00
_cell.angle_beta   90.00
_cell.angle_gamma   90.00
#
_symmetry.space_group_name_H-M   'P 1'
#
loop_
_entity.id
_entity.type
_entity.pdbx_description
1 polymer ?
#
loop_
_entity_poly.entity_id
_entity_poly.type
_entity_poly.pdbx_seq_one_letter_code
_entity_poly.pdbx_strand_id
1 'polypeptide(L)' 'DVLCLEKHVDEDLELLIEDKPKFWGRAGMLKNHFAFQISNPIRHIEEKKYE' A
#
# COMPACT_ATOMS: atom_id res chain seq x y z
N ASP A 1 16.43 18.02 7.78
CA ASP A 1 16.96 16.85 7.06
C ASP A 1 15.96 16.34 6.05
N VAL A 2 16.45 15.82 4.92
CA VAL A 2 15.61 15.19 3.89
C VAL A 2 15.74 13.69 4.07
N LEU A 3 14.61 13.00 4.23
CA LEU A 3 14.57 11.54 4.33
C LEU A 3 14.13 10.96 2.98
N CYS A 4 14.97 10.10 2.41
CA CYS A 4 14.63 9.34 1.22
C CYS A 4 13.90 8.06 1.63
N LEU A 5 12.72 7.82 1.07
CA LEU A 5 11.96 6.58 1.28
C LEU A 5 12.28 5.59 0.17
N GLU A 6 12.15 4.29 0.46
CA GLU A 6 12.37 3.22 -0.53
C GLU A 6 11.29 3.20 -1.63
N LYS A 7 10.07 3.65 -1.30
CA LYS A 7 8.93 3.66 -2.22
C LYS A 7 9.09 4.73 -3.30
N HIS A 8 8.89 4.33 -4.56
CA HIS A 8 8.83 5.26 -5.67
C HIS A 8 7.47 5.96 -5.75
N VAL A 9 7.44 7.18 -6.31
CA VAL A 9 6.22 7.99 -6.41
C VAL A 9 5.14 7.35 -7.31
N ASP A 10 5.56 6.46 -8.21
CA ASP A 10 4.69 5.80 -9.18
C ASP A 10 4.11 4.47 -8.68
N GLU A 11 4.59 3.99 -7.53
CA GLU A 11 4.17 2.73 -6.93
C GLU A 11 2.90 2.88 -6.10
N ASP A 12 2.11 1.81 -6.09
CA ASP A 12 1.03 1.68 -5.13
C ASP A 12 1.59 1.56 -3.69
N LEU A 13 0.87 2.17 -2.76
CA LEU A 13 1.13 2.14 -1.33
C LEU A 13 0.28 1.05 -0.66
N GLU A 14 0.70 0.64 0.54
CA GLU A 14 -0.05 -0.31 1.37
C GLU A 14 -1.10 0.42 2.20
N LEU A 15 -2.33 -0.08 2.16
CA LEU A 15 -3.39 0.30 3.09
C LEU A 15 -3.46 -0.75 4.20
N LEU A 16 -3.20 -0.29 5.42
CA LEU A 16 -3.23 -1.10 6.63
C LEU A 16 -4.63 -1.01 7.26
N ILE A 17 -5.15 -2.15 7.70
CA ILE A 17 -6.35 -2.26 8.53
C ILE A 17 -5.93 -3.03 9.78
N GLU A 18 -6.11 -2.41 10.96
CA GLU A 18 -5.66 -2.99 12.23
C GLU A 18 -4.18 -3.38 12.19
N ASP A 19 -3.34 -2.46 11.70
CA ASP A 19 -1.88 -2.63 11.51
C ASP A 19 -1.46 -3.78 10.58
N LYS A 20 -2.42 -4.35 9.83
CA LYS A 20 -2.14 -5.41 8.85
C LYS A 20 -2.33 -4.89 7.43
N PRO A 21 -1.35 -5.06 6.54
CA PRO A 21 -1.51 -4.68 5.14
C PRO A 21 -2.60 -5.53 4.50
N LYS A 22 -3.63 -4.88 3.93
CA LYS A 22 -4.77 -5.54 3.30
C LYS A 22 -4.94 -5.21 1.82
N PHE A 23 -4.59 -3.99 1.41
CA PHE A 23 -4.80 -3.54 0.04
C PHE A 23 -3.61 -2.75 -0.47
N TRP A 24 -3.38 -2.84 -1.78
CA TRP A 24 -2.59 -1.91 -2.55
C TRP A 24 -3.48 -0.80 -3.10
N GLY A 25 -2.92 0.38 -3.31
CA GLY A 25 -3.64 1.44 -4.00
C GLY A 25 -2.86 2.75 -4.08
N ARG A 26 -3.54 3.78 -4.58
CA ARG A 26 -2.93 5.09 -4.85
C ARG A 26 -3.51 6.17 -3.96
N ALA A 27 -2.63 6.94 -3.33
CA ALA A 27 -3.01 8.15 -2.64
C ALA A 27 -3.45 9.23 -3.65
N GLY A 28 -4.50 9.95 -3.33
CA GLY A 28 -5.05 11.01 -4.17
C GLY A 28 -5.99 11.93 -3.41
N MET A 29 -6.82 12.66 -4.16
CA MET A 29 -7.77 13.62 -3.62
C MET A 29 -9.20 13.28 -4.06
N LEU A 30 -10.13 13.25 -3.12
CA LEU A 30 -11.56 13.12 -3.37
C LEU A 30 -12.32 14.20 -2.58
N LYS A 31 -13.03 15.09 -3.28
CA LYS A 31 -13.82 16.18 -2.65
C LYS A 31 -13.01 16.97 -1.60
N ASN A 32 -11.79 17.38 -1.94
CA ASN A 32 -10.84 18.10 -1.07
C ASN A 32 -10.32 17.31 0.15
N HIS A 33 -10.51 16.00 0.18
CA HIS A 33 -9.95 15.13 1.21
C HIS A 33 -8.90 14.22 0.61
N PHE A 34 -7.84 13.94 1.37
CA PHE A 34 -6.95 12.84 1.04
C PHE A 34 -7.76 11.54 1.03
N ALA A 35 -7.61 10.80 -0.05
CA ALA A 35 -8.30 9.56 -0.27
C ALA A 35 -7.33 8.52 -0.83
N PHE A 36 -7.74 7.27 -0.72
CA PHE A 36 -6.96 6.13 -1.19
C PHE A 36 -7.79 5.32 -2.17
N GLN A 37 -7.36 5.29 -3.43
CA GLN A 37 -8.01 4.47 -4.45
C GLN A 37 -7.43 3.05 -4.37
N ILE A 38 -8.25 2.10 -3.93
CA ILE A 38 -7.86 0.68 -3.84
C ILE A 38 -7.70 0.11 -5.25
N SER A 39 -6.55 -0.50 -5.54
CA SER A 39 -6.29 -1.23 -6.77
C SER A 39 -6.57 -2.72 -6.56
N ASN A 40 -5.78 -3.37 -5.69
CA ASN A 40 -5.78 -4.82 -5.51
C ASN A 40 -5.76 -5.21 -4.02
N PRO A 41 -6.41 -6.31 -3.61
CA PRO A 41 -6.16 -6.90 -2.30
C PRO A 41 -4.76 -7.52 -2.24
N ILE A 42 -4.10 -7.38 -1.09
CA ILE A 42 -2.83 -8.05 -0.80
C ILE A 42 -3.16 -9.52 -0.53
N ARG A 43 -2.89 -10.37 -1.51
CA ARG A 43 -2.97 -11.82 -1.31
C ARG A 43 -1.82 -12.21 -0.38
N HIS A 44 -2.13 -12.83 0.75
CA HIS A 44 -1.12 -13.53 1.54
C HIS A 44 -0.47 -14.56 0.62
N ILE A 45 0.72 -14.27 0.13
CA ILE A 45 1.58 -15.31 -0.40
C ILE A 45 2.11 -16.00 0.85
N GLU A 46 1.45 -17.10 1.24
CA GLU A 46 2.10 -18.06 2.13
C GLU A 46 3.39 -18.48 1.43
N GLU A 47 4.53 -18.00 1.94
CA GLU A 47 5.82 -18.55 1.58
C GLU A 47 5.79 -20.03 1.96
N LYS A 48 5.48 -20.89 0.99
CA LYS A 48 5.84 -22.30 1.08
C LYS A 48 7.36 -22.34 1.16
N LYS A 49 7.90 -22.36 2.38
CA LYS A 49 9.23 -22.89 2.64
C LYS A 49 9.24 -24.33 2.12
N TYR A 50 9.80 -24.53 0.94
CA TYR A 50 10.26 -25.86 0.53
C TYR A 50 11.44 -26.22 1.44
N GLU A 51 11.36 -27.44 1.96
CA GLU A 51 12.25 -28.12 2.92
C GLU A 51 13.74 -27.99 2.63
#